data_AF-A0A210PJY6-F1
#
_entry.id   AF-A0A210PJY6-F1
#
_cell.length_a   1.000
_cell.length_b   1.000
_cell.length_c   1.000
_cell.angle_alpha   90.00
_cell.angle_beta   90.00
_cell.angle_gamma   90.00
#
_symmetry.space_group_name_H-M   'P 1'
#
loop_
_entity.id
_entity.type
_entity.pdbx_description
1 polymer ?
#
loop_
_entity_poly.entity_id
_entity_poly.type
_entity_poly.pdbx_seq_one_letter_code
_entity_poly.pdbx_strand_id
1 'polypeptide(L)'
;MFVDVFRNMDKAIQADREGHSYTVGTFRFGHAETLLPIYSALSLFRDNVPLLASNYNLHRKRKYRSSNISPFAGNIYPVLYKCGDDLGDLYVKMFVNEVDHPLSACGNNLCPYYLLKSVYSDAINNCRFNSLCHNVHSTIPSPVVG
;
A
#
# COMPACT_ATOMS: atom_id res chain seq x y z
N MET A 1 -6.75 1.69 -4.35
CA MET A 1 -5.28 1.84 -4.51
C MET A 1 -4.49 0.87 -3.64
N PHE A 2 -4.57 0.93 -2.30
CA PHE A 2 -3.84 0.00 -1.43
C PHE A 2 -4.12 -1.48 -1.74
N VAL A 3 -5.40 -1.89 -1.74
CA VAL A 3 -5.81 -3.27 -2.05
C VAL A 3 -5.38 -3.69 -3.47
N ASP A 4 -5.33 -2.75 -4.41
CA ASP A 4 -4.97 -3.04 -5.80
C ASP A 4 -3.51 -3.44 -5.96
N VAL A 5 -2.62 -2.95 -5.08
CA VAL A 5 -1.20 -3.34 -5.06
C VAL A 5 -1.08 -4.86 -4.87
N PHE A 6 -1.72 -5.40 -3.82
CA PHE A 6 -1.70 -6.84 -3.52
C PHE A 6 -2.43 -7.65 -4.59
N ARG A 7 -3.57 -7.16 -5.10
CA ARG A 7 -4.28 -7.82 -6.19
C ARG A 7 -3.44 -7.92 -7.46
N ASN A 8 -2.68 -6.89 -7.81
CA ASN A 8 -1.81 -6.90 -8.98
C ASN A 8 -0.64 -7.86 -8.80
N MET A 9 -0.02 -7.90 -7.61
CA MET A 9 1.01 -8.88 -7.28
C MET A 9 0.48 -10.32 -7.35
N ASP A 10 -0.69 -10.59 -6.77
CA ASP A 10 -1.33 -11.92 -6.82
C ASP A 10 -1.60 -12.36 -8.26
N LYS A 11 -2.09 -11.46 -9.12
CA LYS A 11 -2.32 -11.74 -10.54
C LYS A 11 -1.02 -12.04 -11.28
N ALA A 12 0.03 -11.25 -11.04
CA ALA A 12 1.34 -11.48 -11.66
C ALA A 12 1.93 -12.83 -11.23
N ILE A 13 1.82 -13.16 -9.94
CA ILE A 13 2.26 -14.46 -9.41
C ILE A 13 1.50 -15.58 -10.12
N GLN A 14 0.16 -15.54 -10.16
CA GLN A 14 -0.65 -16.60 -10.78
C GLN A 14 -0.31 -16.80 -12.26
N ALA A 15 -0.22 -15.71 -13.03
CA ALA A 15 0.14 -15.77 -14.44
C ALA A 15 1.56 -16.34 -14.66
N ASP A 16 2.55 -15.99 -13.82
CA ASP A 16 3.89 -16.58 -13.86
C ASP A 16 3.85 -18.10 -13.63
N ARG A 17 3.02 -18.58 -12.69
CA ARG A 17 2.84 -20.03 -12.43
C ARG A 17 2.28 -20.78 -13.63
N GLU A 18 1.38 -20.14 -14.36
CA GLU A 18 0.72 -20.71 -15.53
C GLU A 18 1.55 -20.57 -16.82
N GLY A 19 2.71 -19.89 -16.75
CA GLY A 19 3.52 -19.59 -17.94
C GLY A 19 2.88 -18.56 -18.85
N HIS A 20 1.95 -17.75 -18.34
CA HIS A 20 1.26 -16.70 -19.07
C HIS A 20 2.00 -15.36 -18.94
N SER A 21 1.81 -14.49 -19.94
CA SER A 21 2.28 -13.10 -19.86
C SER A 21 1.54 -12.34 -18.77
N TYR A 22 2.24 -11.45 -18.07
CA TYR A 22 1.68 -10.65 -16.99
C TYR A 22 2.13 -9.19 -17.03
N THR A 23 1.37 -8.33 -16.36
CA THR A 23 1.72 -6.93 -16.20
C THR A 23 2.90 -6.77 -15.25
N VAL A 24 4.04 -6.31 -15.78
CA VAL A 24 5.28 -6.11 -15.00
C VAL A 24 5.32 -4.81 -14.20
N GLY A 25 4.42 -3.86 -14.48
CA GLY A 25 4.36 -2.58 -13.79
C GLY A 25 2.99 -1.90 -13.89
N THR A 26 2.51 -1.37 -12.76
CA THR A 26 1.29 -0.55 -12.71
C THR A 26 1.64 0.81 -12.11
N PHE A 27 1.51 1.86 -12.92
CA PHE A 27 1.77 3.23 -12.49
C PHE A 27 0.46 3.94 -12.18
N ARG A 28 0.42 4.65 -11.05
CA ARG A 28 -0.75 5.45 -10.65
C ARG A 28 -0.28 6.82 -10.19
N PHE A 29 -1.02 7.82 -10.62
CA PHE A 29 -0.78 9.21 -10.27
C PHE A 29 -1.93 9.70 -9.38
N GLY A 30 -1.58 10.50 -8.38
CA GLY A 30 -2.51 11.03 -7.42
C GLY A 30 -1.91 12.23 -6.72
N HIS A 31 -2.44 12.53 -5.54
CA HIS A 31 -2.00 13.69 -4.76
C HIS A 31 -1.29 13.26 -3.47
N ALA A 32 -0.69 14.22 -2.76
CA ALA A 32 -0.13 14.01 -1.44
C ALA A 32 -1.17 13.40 -0.49
N GLU A 33 -2.41 13.86 -0.61
CA GLU A 33 -3.60 13.40 0.11
C GLU A 33 -3.98 11.95 -0.23
N THR A 34 -3.41 11.35 -1.27
CA THR A 34 -3.52 9.92 -1.57
C THR A 34 -2.36 9.13 -0.97
N LEU A 35 -1.14 9.66 -1.03
CA LEU A 35 0.07 9.03 -0.48
C LEU A 35 0.03 8.93 1.04
N LEU A 36 -0.37 10.00 1.73
CA LEU A 36 -0.39 10.07 3.18
C LEU A 36 -1.30 9.00 3.84
N PRO A 37 -2.55 8.79 3.37
CA PRO A 37 -3.37 7.66 3.83
C PRO A 37 -2.75 6.29 3.54
N ILE A 38 -2.08 6.12 2.40
CA ILE A 38 -1.40 4.85 2.06
C ILE A 38 -0.26 4.57 3.04
N TYR A 39 0.58 5.56 3.35
CA TYR A 39 1.62 5.42 4.38
C TYR A 39 1.03 5.04 5.73
N SER A 40 -0.08 5.69 6.12
CA SER A 40 -0.78 5.38 7.37
C SER A 40 -1.32 3.95 7.39
N ALA A 41 -1.95 3.48 6.30
CA ALA A 41 -2.46 2.12 6.18
C ALA A 41 -1.33 1.06 6.24
N LEU A 42 -0.18 1.37 5.64
CA LEU A 42 1.02 0.53 5.74
C LEU A 42 1.72 0.64 7.10
N SER A 43 1.26 1.52 8.01
CA SER A 43 1.96 1.86 9.25
C SER A 43 3.40 2.35 9.03
N LEU A 44 3.68 2.97 7.88
CA LEU A 44 4.94 3.64 7.60
C LEU A 44 5.02 4.96 8.37
N PHE A 45 6.23 5.31 8.81
CA PHE A 45 6.50 6.52 9.58
C PHE A 45 5.64 6.68 10.85
N ARG A 46 5.18 5.56 11.45
CA ARG A 46 4.39 5.58 12.67
C ARG A 46 5.23 6.09 13.85
N ASP A 47 4.77 7.18 14.45
CA ASP A 47 5.33 7.73 15.68
C ASP A 47 4.87 6.92 16.91
N ASN A 48 5.73 6.84 17.93
CA ASN A 48 5.40 6.14 19.18
C ASN A 48 4.39 6.92 20.04
N VAL A 49 4.44 8.25 19.94
CA VAL A 49 3.54 9.17 20.64
C VAL A 49 2.54 9.73 19.64
N PRO A 50 1.22 9.69 19.92
CA PRO A 50 0.22 10.28 19.04
C PRO A 50 0.50 11.77 18.77
N LEU A 51 0.35 12.15 17.49
CA LEU A 51 0.57 13.52 17.01
C LEU A 51 -0.63 14.41 17.34
N LEU A 52 -0.70 14.90 18.58
CA LEU A 52 -1.74 15.82 19.04
C LEU A 52 -1.26 17.28 18.95
N ALA A 53 -2.21 18.21 18.85
CA ALA A 53 -1.88 19.64 18.91
C ALA A 53 -1.31 20.03 20.29
N SER A 54 -1.83 19.44 21.36
CA SER A 54 -1.44 19.74 22.75
C SER A 54 -0.01 19.36 23.11
N ASN A 55 0.57 18.37 22.43
CA ASN A 55 1.94 17.89 22.68
C ASN A 55 2.91 18.27 21.54
N TYR A 56 2.60 19.33 20.78
CA TYR A 56 3.43 19.85 19.68
C TYR A 56 4.92 19.94 20.02
N ASN A 57 5.26 20.38 21.24
CA ASN A 57 6.65 20.54 21.69
C ASN A 57 7.44 19.22 21.67
N LEU A 58 6.78 18.06 21.81
CA LEU A 58 7.41 16.73 21.76
C LEU A 58 7.68 16.26 20.32
N HIS A 59 7.05 16.88 19.31
CA HIS A 59 7.01 16.39 17.94
C HIS A 59 8.11 16.94 17.03
N ARG A 60 9.13 17.60 17.60
CA ARG A 60 10.26 18.17 16.84
C ARG A 60 10.98 17.13 15.96
N LYS A 61 10.98 15.85 16.36
CA LYS A 61 11.60 14.73 15.63
C LYS A 61 10.59 13.66 15.19
N ARG A 62 9.32 14.05 14.99
CA ARG A 62 8.28 13.14 14.48
C ARG A 62 8.68 12.52 13.13
N LYS A 63 8.37 11.23 12.96
CA LYS A 63 8.61 10.45 11.74
C LYS A 63 7.61 10.81 10.64
N TYR A 64 6.34 11.04 10.98
CA TYR A 64 5.28 11.29 9.99
C TYR A 64 5.31 12.73 9.42
N ARG A 65 6.42 13.16 8.83
CA ARG A 65 6.65 14.54 8.39
C ARG A 65 6.34 14.70 6.90
N SER A 66 5.20 15.32 6.56
CA SER A 66 4.74 15.52 5.17
C SER A 66 5.78 16.14 4.24
N SER A 67 6.54 17.14 4.70
CA SER A 67 7.61 17.76 3.91
C SER A 67 8.71 16.79 3.46
N ASN A 68 8.87 15.67 4.16
CA ASN A 68 9.89 14.66 3.87
C ASN A 68 9.29 13.44 3.16
N ILE A 69 8.10 13.00 3.58
CA ILE A 69 7.50 11.74 3.10
C ILE A 69 6.61 11.94 1.87
N SER A 70 6.10 13.15 1.66
CA SER A 70 5.27 13.52 0.50
C SER A 70 5.70 14.88 -0.06
N PRO A 71 6.96 15.03 -0.52
CA PRO A 71 7.40 16.24 -1.21
C PRO A 71 6.68 16.36 -2.57
N PHE A 72 6.92 17.48 -3.28
CA PHE A 72 6.50 17.57 -4.68
C PHE A 72 7.10 16.41 -5.49
N ALA A 73 6.26 15.79 -6.32
CA ALA A 73 6.58 14.56 -7.06
C ALA A 73 7.00 13.36 -6.17
N GLY A 74 6.60 13.35 -4.90
CA GLY A 74 6.82 12.20 -4.02
C GLY A 74 6.14 10.93 -4.52
N ASN A 75 6.72 9.78 -4.22
CA ASN A 75 6.27 8.48 -4.73
C ASN A 75 6.48 7.36 -3.72
N ILE A 76 5.74 6.27 -3.92
CA ILE A 76 5.87 5.02 -3.19
C ILE A 76 5.66 3.87 -4.17
N TYR A 77 6.53 2.88 -4.13
CA TYR A 77 6.39 1.70 -4.96
C TYR A 77 6.96 0.46 -4.26
N PRO A 78 6.15 -0.59 -4.12
CA PRO A 78 6.67 -1.90 -3.77
C PRO A 78 7.08 -2.68 -5.02
N VAL A 79 8.19 -3.40 -4.94
CA VAL A 79 8.71 -4.27 -5.99
C VAL A 79 8.60 -5.72 -5.53
N LEU A 80 7.98 -6.56 -6.35
CA LEU A 80 7.92 -8.01 -6.16
C LEU A 80 9.10 -8.68 -6.86
N TYR A 81 9.91 -9.40 -6.09
CA TYR A 81 11.04 -10.19 -6.54
C TYR A 81 10.69 -11.67 -6.48
N LYS A 82 11.17 -12.42 -7.46
CA LYS A 82 11.27 -13.88 -7.45
C LYS A 82 12.74 -14.23 -7.32
N CYS A 83 13.12 -14.86 -6.22
CA CYS A 83 14.51 -15.26 -5.96
C CYS A 83 14.67 -16.73 -6.34
N GLY A 84 15.31 -17.02 -7.46
CA GLY A 84 15.45 -18.40 -7.97
C GLY A 84 14.22 -18.87 -8.76
N ASP A 85 14.22 -20.16 -9.10
CA ASP A 85 13.21 -20.74 -9.98
C ASP A 85 11.94 -21.18 -9.23
N ASP A 86 12.04 -21.38 -7.91
CA ASP A 86 10.93 -21.80 -7.06
C ASP A 86 10.00 -20.64 -6.70
N LEU A 87 8.71 -20.85 -6.90
CA LEU A 87 7.64 -19.90 -6.56
C LEU A 87 7.44 -19.68 -5.04
N GLY A 88 8.19 -20.39 -4.20
CA GLY A 88 8.23 -20.22 -2.75
C GLY A 88 9.04 -18.99 -2.33
N ASP A 89 9.93 -18.50 -3.20
CA ASP A 89 10.89 -17.45 -2.89
C ASP A 89 10.45 -16.09 -3.45
N LEU A 90 9.22 -15.70 -3.11
CA LEU A 90 8.67 -14.39 -3.46
C LEU A 90 8.89 -13.39 -2.33
N TYR A 91 9.50 -12.26 -2.69
CA TYR A 91 9.84 -11.21 -1.74
C TYR A 91 9.36 -9.86 -2.23
N VAL A 92 9.02 -8.97 -1.30
CA VAL A 92 8.64 -7.59 -1.57
C VAL A 92 9.61 -6.65 -0.89
N LYS A 93 10.06 -5.64 -1.65
CA LYS A 93 10.80 -4.50 -1.15
C LYS A 93 9.98 -3.24 -1.34
N MET A 94 9.99 -2.33 -0.37
CA MET A 94 9.28 -1.07 -0.45
C MET A 94 10.25 0.08 -0.67
N PHE A 95 9.89 1.00 -1.55
CA PHE A 95 10.61 2.24 -1.77
C PHE A 95 9.68 3.42 -1.54
N VAL A 96 10.18 4.44 -0.85
CA VAL A 96 9.51 5.72 -0.65
C VAL A 96 10.47 6.81 -1.12
N ASN A 97 10.05 7.60 -2.11
CA ASN A 97 10.91 8.59 -2.77
C ASN A 97 12.25 7.98 -3.18
N GLU A 98 12.20 6.84 -3.89
CA GLU A 98 13.36 6.09 -4.41
C GLU A 98 14.31 5.52 -3.33
N VAL A 99 14.01 5.72 -2.05
CA VAL A 99 14.81 5.21 -0.94
C VAL A 99 14.17 3.94 -0.39
N ASP A 100 15.00 2.92 -0.20
CA ASP A 100 14.64 1.66 0.45
C ASP A 100 14.03 1.93 1.84
N HIS A 101 12.81 1.46 2.06
CA HIS A 101 12.12 1.61 3.33
C HIS A 101 11.75 0.23 3.89
N PRO A 102 12.22 -0.12 5.11
CA PRO A 102 11.85 -1.40 5.72
C PRO A 102 10.35 -1.46 5.97
N LEU A 103 9.76 -2.61 5.67
CA LEU A 103 8.38 -2.91 6.01
C LEU A 103 8.34 -3.41 7.46
N SER A 104 7.56 -2.72 8.30
CA SER A 104 7.43 -3.05 9.72
C SER A 104 6.98 -4.49 9.96
N ALA A 105 6.24 -5.07 9.00
CA ALA A 105 5.78 -6.46 9.02
C ALA A 105 6.91 -7.49 9.16
N CYS A 106 8.14 -7.18 8.73
CA CYS A 106 9.16 -8.19 8.45
C CYS A 106 10.54 -7.84 9.04
N GLY A 107 10.71 -6.64 9.59
CA GLY A 107 11.94 -6.19 10.26
C GLY A 107 13.16 -5.97 9.35
N ASN A 108 13.10 -6.45 8.10
CA ASN A 108 14.16 -6.37 7.09
C ASN A 108 13.66 -5.61 5.84
N ASN A 109 14.59 -5.18 4.99
CA ASN A 109 14.29 -4.45 3.74
C ASN A 109 13.69 -5.37 2.65
N LEU A 110 13.90 -6.68 2.75
CA LEU A 110 13.32 -7.67 1.85
C LEU A 110 12.36 -8.55 2.65
N CYS A 111 11.07 -8.46 2.33
CA CYS A 111 10.02 -9.12 3.08
C CYS A 111 9.42 -10.31 2.31
N PRO A 112 9.30 -11.51 2.90
CA PRO A 112 8.56 -12.59 2.26
C PRO A 112 7.12 -12.18 1.94
N TYR A 113 6.69 -12.37 0.69
CA TYR A 113 5.39 -11.88 0.22
C TYR A 113 4.22 -12.46 1.03
N TYR A 114 4.30 -13.75 1.39
CA TYR A 114 3.26 -14.41 2.18
C TYR A 114 3.10 -13.78 3.58
N LEU A 115 4.20 -13.40 4.22
CA LEU A 115 4.21 -12.75 5.54
C LEU A 115 3.65 -11.33 5.43
N LEU A 116 4.03 -10.60 4.39
CA LEU A 116 3.48 -9.27 4.13
C LEU A 116 1.94 -9.33 3.98
N LYS A 117 1.46 -10.30 3.18
CA LYS A 117 0.04 -10.50 2.93
C LYS A 117 -0.72 -10.93 4.18
N SER A 118 -0.11 -11.72 5.08
CA SER A 118 -0.75 -12.12 6.33
C SER A 118 -0.92 -10.93 7.28
N VAL A 119 0.09 -10.06 7.40
CA VAL A 119 0.03 -8.85 8.25
C VAL A 119 -1.04 -7.87 7.77
N TYR A 120 -1.17 -7.68 6.46
CA TYR A 120 -2.19 -6.78 5.90
C TYR A 120 -3.50 -7.48 5.51
N SER A 121 -3.69 -8.76 5.86
CA SER A 121 -4.83 -9.57 5.41
C SER A 121 -6.17 -8.93 5.75
N ASP A 122 -6.32 -8.38 6.96
CA ASP A 122 -7.55 -7.70 7.37
C ASP A 122 -7.81 -6.44 6.52
N ALA A 123 -6.79 -5.61 6.30
CA ALA A 123 -6.90 -4.42 5.46
C ALA A 123 -7.18 -4.75 3.98
N ILE A 124 -6.70 -5.88 3.48
CA ILE A 124 -6.90 -6.36 2.11
C ILE A 124 -8.31 -6.94 1.93
N ASN A 125 -8.74 -7.80 2.85
CA ASN A 125 -9.95 -8.60 2.71
C ASN A 125 -11.20 -7.92 3.30
N ASN A 126 -11.03 -7.18 4.39
CA ASN A 126 -12.11 -6.53 5.14
C ASN A 126 -12.09 -5.01 4.95
N CYS A 127 -11.71 -4.52 3.76
CA CYS A 127 -11.71 -3.10 3.45
C CYS A 127 -13.15 -2.55 3.39
N ARG A 128 -13.61 -1.99 4.50
CA ARG A 128 -14.96 -1.42 4.67
C ARG A 128 -15.10 0.02 4.16
N PHE A 129 -14.51 0.32 3.00
CA PHE A 129 -14.44 1.68 2.47
C PHE A 129 -15.83 2.32 2.33
N ASN A 130 -16.79 1.62 1.72
CA ASN A 130 -18.12 2.17 1.47
C ASN A 130 -18.90 2.47 2.76
N SER A 131 -18.79 1.61 3.78
CA SER A 131 -19.44 1.88 5.07
C SER A 131 -18.74 2.98 5.85
N LEU A 132 -17.40 3.07 5.79
CA LEU A 132 -16.63 4.14 6.43
C LEU A 132 -16.96 5.51 5.84
N CYS A 133 -17.13 5.57 4.52
CA CYS A 133 -17.40 6.81 3.80
C CYS A 133 -18.90 7.11 3.65
N HIS A 134 -19.79 6.25 4.17
CA HIS A 134 -21.23 6.34 3.93
C HIS A 134 -21.58 6.51 2.44
N ASN A 135 -20.85 5.79 1.58
CA ASN A 135 -21.14 5.78 0.14
C ASN A 135 -22.48 5.06 -0.06
N VAL A 136 -23.57 5.82 -0.09
CA VAL A 136 -24.89 5.29 -0.46
C VAL A 136 -24.78 4.85 -1.90
N HIS A 137 -25.02 3.57 -2.18
CA HIS A 137 -25.21 3.10 -3.54
C HIS A 137 -26.49 3.78 -4.03
N SER A 138 -26.38 4.89 -4.76
CA SER A 138 -27.50 5.44 -5.50
C SER A 138 -27.84 4.39 -6.56
N THR A 139 -28.79 3.50 -6.26
CA THR A 139 -29.49 2.76 -7.30
C THR A 139 -30.27 3.81 -8.08
N ILE A 140 -29.63 4.41 -9.08
CA ILE A 140 -30.31 5.11 -10.16
C ILE A 140 -31.13 4.01 -10.85
N PRO A 141 -32.48 4.04 -10.80
CA PRO A 141 -33.27 3.08 -11.56
C PRO A 141 -32.90 3.26 -13.03
N SER A 142 -32.61 2.16 -13.73
CA SER A 142 -32.44 2.19 -15.18
C SER A 142 -33.62 2.94 -15.81
N PRO A 143 -33.39 3.82 -16.80
CA PRO A 143 -34.49 4.46 -17.50
C PRO A 143 -35.36 3.35 -18.09
N VAL A 144 -36.64 3.35 -17.71
CA VAL A 144 -37.66 2.55 -18.38
C VAL A 144 -37.73 3.11 -19.79
N VAL A 145 -37.16 2.38 -20.75
CA VAL A 145 -37.37 2.65 -22.17
C VAL A 145 -38.83 2.33 -22.45
N GLY A 146 -39.64 3.38 -22.62
CA GLY A 146 -40.98 3.33 -23.17
C GLY A 146 -40.96 3.56 -24.67
#